data_AF-A0A410D504-F1
#
_entry.id   AF-A0A410D504-F1
#
_cell.length_a   1.000
_cell.length_b   1.000
_cell.length_c   1.000
_cell.angle_alpha   90.00
_cell.angle_beta   90.00
_cell.angle_gamma   90.00
#
_symmetry.space_group_name_H-M   'P 1'
#
loop_
_entity.id
_entity.type
_entity.pdbx_description
1 polymer ?
#
loop_
_entity_poly.entity_id
_entity_poly.type
_entity_poly.pdbx_seq_one_letter_code
_entity_poly.pdbx_strand_id
1 'polypeptide(L)' 'MKKVQLKAGTAFITLGQFLKYEGLIQTGGEAKHFLAETEIFVNGEQENRRGKKLHEGDRIKISDAYEYMICRG' A
#
# COMPACT_ATOMS: atom_id res chain seq x y z
N MET A 1 2.49 -12.16 6.73
CA MET A 1 2.70 -11.37 5.50
C MET A 1 1.72 -11.80 4.41
N LYS A 2 0.78 -10.93 4.03
CA LYS A 2 -0.20 -11.15 2.95
C LYS A 2 0.40 -10.76 1.59
N LYS A 3 0.12 -11.51 0.53
CA LYS A 3 0.58 -11.16 -0.83
C LYS A 3 -0.50 -10.36 -1.56
N VAL A 4 -0.09 -9.28 -2.22
CA VAL A 4 -0.96 -8.47 -3.08
C VAL A 4 -0.46 -8.54 -4.51
N GLN A 5 -1.31 -8.98 -5.43
CA GLN A 5 -0.93 -9.15 -6.83
C GLN A 5 -1.13 -7.87 -7.62
N LEU A 6 -0.11 -7.46 -8.37
CA LEU A 6 -0.26 -6.42 -9.39
C LEU A 6 -1.17 -6.93 -10.51
N LYS A 7 -1.95 -6.02 -11.10
CA LYS A 7 -2.76 -6.34 -12.28
C LYS A 7 -1.87 -6.65 -13.47
N ALA A 8 -2.27 -7.61 -14.30
CA ALA A 8 -1.59 -7.90 -15.55
C ALA A 8 -1.43 -6.63 -16.42
N GLY A 9 -0.25 -6.43 -16.98
CA GLY A 9 0.08 -5.23 -17.77
C GLY A 9 0.38 -3.97 -16.96
N THR A 10 0.32 -3.99 -15.62
CA THR A 10 0.72 -2.84 -14.78
C THR A 10 2.11 -3.02 -14.20
N ALA A 11 2.89 -1.92 -14.15
CA ALA A 11 4.24 -1.93 -13.58
C ALA A 11 4.25 -1.63 -12.06
N PHE A 12 3.16 -1.05 -11.53
CA PHE A 12 3.03 -0.67 -10.13
C PHE A 12 1.55 -0.48 -9.75
N ILE A 13 1.29 -0.45 -8.44
CA ILE A 13 0.07 0.09 -7.83
C ILE A 13 0.46 1.27 -6.95
N THR A 14 -0.37 2.31 -6.84
CA THR A 14 -0.07 3.39 -5.86
C THR A 14 -0.48 2.98 -4.46
N LEU A 15 0.16 3.55 -3.43
CA LEU A 15 -0.19 3.29 -2.03
C LEU A 15 -1.68 3.54 -1.76
N GLY A 16 -2.25 4.63 -2.28
CA GLY A 16 -3.69 4.89 -2.17
C GLY A 16 -4.57 3.84 -2.85
N GLN A 17 -4.17 3.35 -4.03
CA GLN A 17 -4.90 2.28 -4.72
C GLN A 17 -4.81 0.96 -3.95
N PHE A 18 -3.64 0.66 -3.38
CA PHE A 18 -3.42 -0.50 -2.52
C PHE A 18 -4.31 -0.44 -1.29
N LEU A 19 -4.35 0.69 -0.57
CA LEU A 19 -5.21 0.86 0.61
C LEU A 19 -6.68 0.64 0.28
N LYS A 20 -7.13 1.15 -0.87
CA LYS A 20 -8.50 0.93 -1.34
C LYS A 20 -8.74 -0.53 -1.71
N TYR A 21 -7.80 -1.15 -2.41
CA TYR A 21 -7.90 -2.56 -2.82
C TYR A 21 -8.01 -3.51 -1.62
N GLU A 22 -7.27 -3.23 -0.55
CA GLU A 22 -7.31 -3.98 0.71
C GLU A 22 -8.51 -3.63 1.60
N GLY A 23 -9.37 -2.69 1.18
CA GLY A 23 -10.56 -2.28 1.92
C GLY A 23 -10.28 -1.41 3.16
N LEU A 24 -9.05 -0.92 3.31
CA LEU A 24 -8.65 -0.05 4.43
C LEU A 24 -9.23 1.36 4.31
N ILE A 25 -9.56 1.77 3.08
CA ILE A 25 -10.30 2.99 2.76
C ILE A 25 -11.36 2.68 1.72
N GLN A 26 -12.44 3.45 1.69
CA GLN A 26 -13.55 3.28 0.76
C GLN A 26 -13.41 4.20 -0.45
N THR A 27 -12.92 5.43 -0.23
CA THR A 27 -12.75 6.44 -1.29
C THR A 27 -11.31 6.89 -1.47
N GLY A 28 -11.00 7.46 -2.64
CA GLY A 28 -9.68 8.02 -2.90
C GLY A 28 -9.36 9.28 -2.09
N GLY A 29 -10.38 9.94 -1.52
CA GLY A 29 -10.26 11.12 -0.67
C GLY A 29 -9.84 10.78 0.76
N GLU A 30 -10.31 9.64 1.30
CA GLU A 30 -9.97 9.15 2.64
C GLU A 30 -8.49 8.84 2.82
N ALA A 31 -7.78 8.51 1.73
CA ALA A 31 -6.37 8.15 1.78
C ALA A 31 -5.49 9.20 2.48
N LYS A 32 -5.80 10.50 2.36
CA LYS A 32 -5.03 11.56 3.02
C LYS A 32 -5.14 11.46 4.54
N HIS A 33 -6.35 11.26 5.05
CA HIS A 33 -6.61 11.14 6.49
C HIS A 33 -6.02 9.85 7.03
N PHE A 34 -6.28 8.73 6.35
CA PHE A 34 -5.72 7.42 6.73
C PHE A 34 -4.19 7.45 6.85
N LEU A 35 -3.49 8.04 5.86
CA LEU A 35 -2.03 8.15 5.85
C LEU A 35 -1.47 9.15 6.88
N ALA A 36 -2.29 10.07 7.39
CA ALA A 36 -1.89 11.00 8.43
C ALA A 36 -2.02 10.37 9.84
N GLU A 37 -2.98 9.46 10.01
CA GLU A 37 -3.31 8.85 11.30
C GLU A 37 -2.70 7.45 11.48
N THR A 38 -2.30 6.81 10.39
CA THR A 38 -1.76 5.45 10.40
C THR A 38 -0.28 5.46 10.03
N GLU A 39 0.54 4.82 10.87
CA GLU A 39 1.94 4.58 10.54
C GLU A 39 2.04 3.53 9.43
N ILE A 40 2.62 3.92 8.31
CA ILE A 40 2.89 3.03 7.19
C ILE A 40 4.36 3.10 6.86
N PHE A 41 4.96 1.93 6.66
CA PHE A 41 6.33 1.79 6.21
C PHE A 41 6.36 1.03 4.89
N VAL A 42 7.15 1.51 3.94
CA VAL A 42 7.46 0.81 2.71
C VAL A 42 8.95 0.49 2.72
N ASN A 43 9.29 -0.79 2.73
CA ASN A 43 10.67 -1.28 2.84
C ASN A 43 11.42 -0.74 4.08
N GLY A 44 10.70 -0.49 5.18
CA GLY A 44 11.26 0.00 6.43
C GLY A 44 11.33 1.53 6.54
N GLU A 45 11.00 2.27 5.47
CA GLU A 45 10.94 3.73 5.49
C GLU A 45 9.50 4.21 5.70
N GLN A 46 9.30 5.18 6.61
CA GLN A 46 7.99 5.77 6.85
C GLN A 46 7.48 6.46 5.57
N GLU A 47 6.24 6.16 5.19
CA GLU A 47 5.63 6.66 3.96
C GLU A 47 4.18 7.09 4.19
N ASN A 48 3.86 8.32 3.80
CA ASN A 48 2.53 8.93 3.93
C ASN A 48 2.00 9.53 2.62
N ARG A 49 2.71 9.32 1.50
CA ARG A 49 2.31 9.82 0.18
C ARG A 49 1.42 8.80 -0.51
N ARG A 50 0.14 9.15 -0.65
CA ARG A 50 -0.85 8.38 -1.43
C ARG A 50 -0.34 7.98 -2.83
N GLY A 51 0.45 8.85 -3.46
CA GLY A 51 1.00 8.65 -4.81
C GLY A 51 2.26 7.80 -4.87
N LYS A 52 2.79 7.31 -3.75
CA LYS A 52 3.93 6.39 -3.74
C LYS A 52 3.61 5.18 -4.60
N LYS A 53 4.48 4.89 -5.57
CA LYS A 53 4.39 3.69 -6.39
C LYS A 53 4.96 2.51 -5.61
N LEU A 54 4.21 1.42 -5.61
CA LEU A 54 4.56 0.13 -5.03
C LEU A 54 4.80 -0.84 -6.18
N HIS A 55 6.01 -1.39 -6.22
CA HIS A 55 6.49 -2.29 -7.24
C HIS A 55 6.61 -3.70 -6.68
N GLU A 56 6.74 -4.68 -7.58
CA GLU A 56 7.03 -6.06 -7.19
C GLU A 56 8.21 -6.14 -6.22
N GLY A 57 8.04 -6.91 -5.14
CA GLY A 57 9.01 -7.06 -4.07
C GLY A 57 8.88 -6.05 -2.94
N ASP A 58 8.15 -4.94 -3.12
CA ASP A 58 7.94 -3.96 -2.06
C ASP A 58 7.18 -4.58 -0.89
N ARG A 59 7.67 -4.31 0.32
CA ARG A 59 7.07 -4.72 1.58
C ARG A 59 6.40 -3.53 2.24
N ILE A 60 5.13 -3.68 2.56
CA ILE A 60 4.35 -2.64 3.22
C ILE A 60 4.01 -3.15 4.62
N LYS A 61 4.36 -2.35 5.63
CA LYS A 61 3.96 -2.58 7.02
C LYS A 61 3.00 -1.46 7.41
N ILE A 62 1.83 -1.82 7.94
CA ILE A 62 0.81 -0.88 8.42
C ILE A 62 0.63 -1.12 9.91
N SER A 63 0.97 -0.10 10.70
CA SER A 63 1.14 -0.21 12.15
C SER A 63 2.04 -1.41 12.49
N ASP A 64 1.93 -1.98 13.69
CA ASP A 64 2.65 -3.20 14.05
C ASP A 64 1.91 -4.52 13.73
N ALA A 65 0.73 -4.44 13.11
CA ALA A 65 -0.17 -5.58 12.97
C ALA A 65 -0.23 -6.19 11.56
N TYR A 66 -0.03 -5.38 10.50
CA TYR A 66 -0.27 -5.84 9.14
C TYR A 66 0.98 -5.71 8.28
N GLU A 67 1.31 -6.80 7.57
CA GLU A 67 2.42 -6.84 6.63
C GLU A 67 1.97 -7.41 5.29
N TYR A 68 2.37 -6.72 4.22
CA TYR A 68 2.04 -7.02 2.85
C TYR A 68 3.29 -7.11 1.98
N MET A 69 3.24 -7.91 0.93
CA MET A 69 4.27 -7.96 -0.11
C MET A 69 3.62 -7.87 -1.47
N ILE A 70 4.09 -6.92 -2.29
CA ILE A 70 3.66 -6.82 -3.68
C ILE A 70 4.30 -7.94 -4.47
N CYS A 71 3.49 -8.72 -5.16
CA CYS A 71 3.93 -9.83 -5.99
C CYS A 71 3.42 -9.63 -7.42
N ARG A 72 4.18 -10.13 -8.38
CA ARG A 72 3.68 -10.42 -9.71
C ARG A 72 3.36 -11.92 -9.79
N GLY A 73 2.25 -12.23 -10.46
CA GLY A 73 1.90 -13.61 -10.83
C GLY A 73 2.62 -14.03 -12.09
#